data_AF-A0A0S2KGE8-F1
#
_entry.id   AF-A0A0S2KGE8-F1
#
_cell.length_a   1.000
_cell.length_b   1.000
_cell.length_c   1.000
_cell.angle_alpha   90.00
_cell.angle_beta   90.00
_cell.angle_gamma   90.00
#
_symmetry.space_group_name_H-M   'P 1'
#
loop_
_entity.id
_entity.type
_entity.pdbx_description
1 polymer ?
#
loop_
_entity_poly.entity_id
_entity_poly.type
_entity_poly.pdbx_seq_one_letter_code
_entity_poly.pdbx_strand_id
1 'polypeptide(L)'
;MAGRVKSIYIGRMSDSTRQPSQPVRFTSLTCLVLAATLLCSTQAYAADPAEPAWRSFQHALGEKPAIGSHADHTLANSVTRPVPEISLQGVNVHKFLLGNDLFHERRLSSDNTNGCVTCHAGPISGTDGRPVSFGVDRARGKFNALTTFNANLNFRQFWDGRSVTLADQAIEPIISELEMANTLENALAMLLSDQSYVKSFNAIYPDGVSINNMADAMAHFQTVSFSVNNSPFQRHLRGEPDQLDEQALRGWQTFQDIGCSSCHNGLNLGGNSYQRLGTMRAYYPEQREALPDDAGLATRTMRAEHLYMVKVPNLHNIAATLPYFHDGSVRQLEEAVSLMGRYQLGRELSAEDIADITGFLKSLTGRPVGLELGSEINQLGRTTEPVLESLPPERTHEQAYSAAAAAIEPLFDKLLAEMQRLAAGDVRHFDFVQAQHLELIRHARALQFPPSSSNNAKQSCLRAESEVLLTSVMALEWTIASYLQAQAMMGVLQAHLDTPAADSPDHAEIEDLLNRYANVADQSLAATADAAIRASAGKLLDCAL
;
A
#
# COMPACT_ATOMS: atom_id res chain seq x y z
N MET A 1 43.31 -28.51 -43.44
CA MET A 1 44.14 -28.30 -44.65
C MET A 1 44.26 -26.81 -44.92
N ALA A 2 45.31 -26.35 -45.61
CA ALA A 2 45.52 -24.93 -45.92
C ALA A 2 44.90 -24.53 -47.26
N GLY A 3 44.57 -23.24 -47.44
CA GLY A 3 43.97 -22.71 -48.67
C GLY A 3 43.92 -21.19 -48.73
N ARG A 4 45.06 -20.53 -48.98
CA ARG A 4 45.12 -19.12 -49.37
C ARG A 4 45.14 -19.00 -50.89
N VAL A 5 44.43 -18.01 -51.44
CA VAL A 5 44.74 -17.42 -52.76
C VAL A 5 44.67 -15.89 -52.64
N LYS A 6 45.53 -15.17 -53.38
CA LYS A 6 45.56 -13.70 -53.51
C LYS A 6 45.43 -13.30 -54.98
N SER A 7 44.76 -12.18 -55.24
CA SER A 7 45.16 -11.05 -56.11
C SER A 7 43.93 -10.18 -56.38
N ILE A 8 43.91 -8.85 -56.21
CA ILE A 8 44.79 -7.78 -56.74
C ILE A 8 44.57 -7.54 -58.24
N TYR A 9 44.06 -6.36 -58.57
CA TYR A 9 44.40 -5.60 -59.79
C TYR A 9 44.45 -4.10 -59.47
N ILE A 10 45.17 -3.32 -60.29
CA ILE A 10 45.62 -1.95 -59.96
C ILE A 10 45.48 -1.00 -61.17
N GLY A 11 45.01 0.23 -60.93
CA GLY A 11 45.16 1.42 -61.80
C GLY A 11 44.71 2.66 -61.00
N ARG A 12 45.47 3.74 -60.71
CA ARG A 12 46.45 4.60 -61.44
C ARG A 12 45.83 5.43 -62.59
N MET A 13 46.20 6.70 -62.83
CA MET A 13 46.86 7.76 -62.00
C MET A 13 46.98 9.08 -62.79
N SER A 14 46.66 10.25 -62.21
CA SER A 14 47.21 11.61 -62.54
C SER A 14 46.39 12.69 -61.79
N ASP A 15 46.86 13.64 -60.97
CA ASP A 15 48.17 14.25 -60.61
C ASP A 15 48.43 15.68 -61.21
N SER A 16 49.27 16.47 -60.53
CA SER A 16 49.71 17.87 -60.77
C SER A 16 48.76 19.00 -60.26
N THR A 17 49.20 20.13 -59.66
CA THR A 17 50.56 20.55 -59.21
C THR A 17 50.56 21.70 -58.15
N ARG A 18 51.50 21.63 -57.17
CA ARG A 18 52.39 22.69 -56.56
C ARG A 18 51.87 24.14 -56.30
N GLN A 19 51.87 24.70 -55.07
CA GLN A 19 52.98 25.21 -54.19
C GLN A 19 53.59 26.59 -54.57
N PRO A 20 54.21 27.40 -53.66
CA PRO A 20 54.37 27.35 -52.18
C PRO A 20 53.82 28.66 -51.47
N SER A 21 54.39 29.49 -50.54
CA SER A 21 55.67 29.61 -49.78
C SER A 21 55.70 30.72 -48.67
N GLN A 22 56.28 30.41 -47.48
CA GLN A 22 57.22 31.25 -46.65
C GLN A 22 56.70 32.43 -45.72
N PRO A 23 57.47 32.91 -44.68
CA PRO A 23 56.93 33.22 -43.33
C PRO A 23 57.47 34.50 -42.60
N VAL A 24 57.07 34.73 -41.33
CA VAL A 24 57.72 35.67 -40.36
C VAL A 24 57.83 35.04 -38.94
N ARG A 25 58.69 35.62 -38.07
CA ARG A 25 59.39 35.02 -36.89
C ARG A 25 58.77 35.26 -35.49
N PHE A 26 59.33 34.56 -34.49
CA PHE A 26 59.21 34.76 -33.03
C PHE A 26 59.81 36.09 -32.50
N THR A 27 59.30 36.56 -31.35
CA THR A 27 60.10 37.26 -30.30
C THR A 27 59.56 37.04 -28.86
N SER A 28 60.43 36.47 -28.01
CA SER A 28 60.66 36.74 -26.57
C SER A 28 59.57 36.64 -25.47
N LEU A 29 60.03 36.06 -24.34
CA LEU A 29 59.36 35.89 -23.03
C LEU A 29 59.17 37.20 -22.23
N THR A 30 58.15 37.21 -21.34
CA THR A 30 58.27 37.77 -19.98
C THR A 30 57.43 36.96 -18.97
N CYS A 31 57.69 37.14 -17.67
CA CYS A 31 57.39 36.17 -16.60
C CYS A 31 55.94 36.05 -16.09
N LEU A 32 55.71 34.91 -15.42
CA LEU A 32 54.60 34.55 -14.55
C LEU A 32 53.99 35.68 -13.71
N VAL A 33 52.65 35.73 -13.67
CA VAL A 33 51.89 35.58 -12.42
C VAL A 33 50.73 34.63 -12.69
N LEU A 34 50.83 33.38 -12.22
CA LEU A 34 49.76 32.39 -12.33
C LEU A 34 48.89 32.47 -11.07
N ALA A 35 47.87 33.32 -11.10
CA ALA A 35 46.87 33.42 -10.05
C ALA A 35 45.99 32.16 -10.08
N ALA A 36 46.43 31.11 -9.39
CA ALA A 36 45.70 29.86 -9.25
C ALA A 36 44.48 30.03 -8.34
N THR A 37 43.41 30.60 -8.88
CA THR A 37 42.08 30.48 -8.28
C THR A 37 41.68 29.01 -8.32
N LEU A 38 41.85 28.31 -7.20
CA LEU A 38 41.11 27.08 -6.95
C LEU A 38 39.62 27.45 -6.85
N LEU A 39 38.96 27.50 -8.01
CA LEU A 39 37.56 27.14 -8.11
C LEU A 39 37.49 25.67 -7.71
N CYS A 40 37.39 25.44 -6.40
CA CYS A 40 36.94 24.17 -5.83
C CYS A 40 35.46 24.04 -6.21
N SER A 41 35.21 23.69 -7.48
CA SER A 41 33.90 23.37 -7.98
C SER A 41 33.47 22.11 -7.26
N THR A 42 32.71 22.28 -6.19
CA THR A 42 31.85 21.24 -5.62
C THR A 42 30.76 20.92 -6.64
N GLN A 43 31.17 20.26 -7.73
CA GLN A 43 30.29 19.33 -8.41
C GLN A 43 29.91 18.31 -7.36
N ALA A 44 28.77 18.55 -6.71
CA ALA A 44 28.06 17.51 -6.01
C ALA A 44 27.90 16.37 -7.03
N TYR A 45 28.50 15.22 -6.73
CA TYR A 45 28.23 14.00 -7.47
C TYR A 45 26.76 13.67 -7.21
N ALA A 46 25.87 14.20 -8.04
CA ALA A 46 24.52 13.68 -8.20
C ALA A 46 24.67 12.18 -8.34
N ALA A 47 24.07 11.42 -7.43
CA ALA A 47 24.25 9.98 -7.41
C ALA A 47 23.79 9.43 -8.77
N ASP A 48 24.64 8.60 -9.38
CA ASP A 48 24.36 8.05 -10.71
C ASP A 48 22.98 7.38 -10.66
N PRO A 49 22.02 7.78 -11.51
CA PRO A 49 20.73 7.08 -11.63
C PRO A 49 20.88 5.58 -11.85
N ALA A 50 22.03 5.11 -12.35
CA ALA A 50 22.36 3.71 -12.50
C ALA A 50 22.84 2.97 -11.23
N GLU A 51 23.18 3.65 -10.12
CA GLU A 51 23.65 3.00 -8.88
C GLU A 51 22.60 2.01 -8.32
N PRO A 52 22.88 0.70 -8.24
CA PRO A 52 21.88 -0.29 -7.82
C PRO A 52 21.36 -0.06 -6.39
N ALA A 53 22.22 0.38 -5.47
CA ALA A 53 21.79 0.68 -4.10
C ALA A 53 20.89 1.92 -4.03
N TRP A 54 21.15 2.94 -4.84
CA TRP A 54 20.29 4.14 -4.95
C TRP A 54 18.90 3.79 -5.51
N ARG A 55 18.85 2.94 -6.54
CA ARG A 55 17.59 2.39 -7.08
C ARG A 55 16.83 1.62 -6.00
N SER A 56 17.48 0.70 -5.29
CA SER A 56 16.83 -0.05 -4.20
C SER A 56 16.35 0.85 -3.06
N PHE A 57 17.12 1.88 -2.69
CA PHE A 57 16.69 2.91 -1.75
C PHE A 57 15.41 3.61 -2.23
N GLN A 58 15.37 4.06 -3.48
CA GLN A 58 14.20 4.74 -4.06
C GLN A 58 12.98 3.83 -4.18
N HIS A 59 13.14 2.59 -4.65
CA HIS A 59 12.06 1.60 -4.73
C HIS A 59 11.50 1.23 -3.35
N ALA A 60 12.36 1.08 -2.35
CA ALA A 60 11.95 0.80 -0.98
C ALA A 60 11.35 2.03 -0.26
N LEU A 61 11.72 3.25 -0.70
CA LEU A 61 11.13 4.50 -0.24
C LEU A 61 9.78 4.78 -0.92
N GLY A 62 9.60 4.50 -2.21
CA GLY A 62 8.33 4.52 -2.93
C GLY A 62 7.44 5.77 -2.77
N GLU A 63 6.17 5.61 -3.13
CA GLU A 63 5.11 6.62 -2.93
C GLU A 63 4.60 6.64 -1.47
N LYS A 64 4.01 7.77 -1.06
CA LYS A 64 3.37 7.90 0.26
C LYS A 64 2.07 7.10 0.34
N PRO A 65 1.71 6.51 1.50
CA PRO A 65 0.53 5.67 1.62
C PRO A 65 -0.75 6.50 1.56
N ALA A 66 -1.63 6.20 0.60
CA ALA A 66 -2.83 7.01 0.30
C ALA A 66 -3.82 7.14 1.48
N ILE A 67 -3.81 6.18 2.41
CA ILE A 67 -4.53 6.20 3.69
C ILE A 67 -4.25 7.47 4.53
N GLY A 68 -3.05 8.05 4.43
CA GLY A 68 -2.63 9.28 5.12
C GLY A 68 -3.00 10.59 4.44
N SER A 69 -3.71 10.54 3.32
CA SER A 69 -4.22 11.73 2.62
C SER A 69 -5.16 12.52 3.54
N HIS A 70 -5.12 13.86 3.48
CA HIS A 70 -5.90 14.78 4.33
C HIS A 70 -5.84 14.46 5.84
N ALA A 71 -4.64 14.29 6.41
CA ALA A 71 -4.45 14.09 7.86
C ALA A 71 -5.12 15.18 8.73
N ASP A 72 -5.12 16.42 8.25
CA ASP A 72 -5.69 17.59 8.93
C ASP A 72 -7.17 17.86 8.53
N HIS A 73 -7.93 16.84 8.13
CA HIS A 73 -9.32 17.03 7.68
C HIS A 73 -10.25 17.49 8.82
N THR A 74 -11.19 18.39 8.51
CA THR A 74 -12.20 18.94 9.44
C THR A 74 -13.18 17.91 10.02
N LEU A 75 -13.09 16.64 9.60
CA LEU A 75 -13.94 15.53 10.03
C LEU A 75 -13.17 14.47 10.84
N ALA A 76 -11.96 14.76 11.32
CA ALA A 76 -11.15 13.82 12.09
C ALA A 76 -11.88 13.20 13.30
N ASN A 77 -12.77 13.97 13.93
CA ASN A 77 -13.63 13.58 15.06
C ASN A 77 -14.96 12.91 14.65
N SER A 78 -15.26 12.80 13.35
CA SER A 78 -16.37 12.00 12.82
C SER A 78 -15.97 10.52 12.76
N VAL A 79 -16.85 9.63 12.28
CA VAL A 79 -16.49 8.21 12.06
C VAL A 79 -15.72 7.99 10.76
N THR A 80 -16.00 8.80 9.75
CA THR A 80 -15.44 8.69 8.39
C THR A 80 -15.38 10.08 7.74
N ARG A 81 -14.70 10.15 6.59
CA ARG A 81 -14.43 11.36 5.81
C ARG A 81 -14.38 11.00 4.31
N PRO A 82 -14.64 11.94 3.39
CA PRO A 82 -14.64 11.65 1.95
C PRO A 82 -13.34 11.03 1.45
N VAL A 83 -13.45 10.01 0.60
CA VAL A 83 -12.35 9.48 -0.21
C VAL A 83 -11.91 10.56 -1.20
N PRO A 84 -10.61 10.90 -1.28
CA PRO A 84 -10.14 11.94 -2.18
C PRO A 84 -10.42 11.66 -3.67
N GLU A 85 -10.54 12.73 -4.43
CA GLU A 85 -10.66 12.67 -5.88
C GLU A 85 -9.30 12.42 -6.54
N ILE A 86 -9.22 11.40 -7.39
CA ILE A 86 -8.03 11.17 -8.24
C ILE A 86 -8.18 12.04 -9.48
N SER A 87 -7.47 13.16 -9.48
CA SER A 87 -7.33 14.06 -10.63
C SER A 87 -6.44 13.42 -11.71
N LEU A 88 -6.85 13.52 -12.99
CA LEU A 88 -6.05 13.08 -14.15
C LEU A 88 -4.64 13.69 -14.18
N GLN A 89 -4.49 14.92 -13.66
CA GLN A 89 -3.20 15.62 -13.63
C GLN A 89 -2.19 14.96 -12.68
N GLY A 90 -2.64 14.09 -11.75
CA GLY A 90 -1.78 13.25 -10.91
C GLY A 90 -1.53 11.84 -11.45
N VAL A 91 -2.12 11.45 -12.59
CA VAL A 91 -2.00 10.08 -13.13
C VAL A 91 -0.84 10.00 -14.13
N ASN A 92 0.18 9.18 -13.82
CA ASN A 92 1.13 8.74 -14.84
C ASN A 92 0.42 7.79 -15.83
N VAL A 93 -0.07 8.36 -16.93
CA VAL A 93 -0.89 7.67 -17.95
C VAL A 93 -0.20 6.45 -18.56
N HIS A 94 1.12 6.51 -18.78
CA HIS A 94 1.85 5.41 -19.40
C HIS A 94 2.14 4.27 -18.39
N LYS A 95 2.44 4.62 -17.14
CA LYS A 95 2.51 3.66 -16.01
C LYS A 95 1.16 2.99 -15.74
N PHE A 96 0.05 3.72 -15.84
CA PHE A 96 -1.30 3.16 -15.77
C PHE A 96 -1.56 2.13 -16.87
N LEU A 97 -1.21 2.44 -18.13
CA LEU A 97 -1.42 1.54 -19.26
C LEU A 97 -0.53 0.29 -19.17
N LEU A 98 0.74 0.44 -18.79
CA LEU A 98 1.63 -0.71 -18.51
C LEU A 98 1.07 -1.58 -17.37
N GLY A 99 0.60 -0.97 -16.28
CA GLY A 99 -0.02 -1.68 -15.16
C GLY A 99 -1.33 -2.37 -15.53
N ASN A 100 -2.14 -1.78 -16.41
CA ASN A 100 -3.32 -2.41 -16.98
C ASN A 100 -2.95 -3.68 -17.74
N ASP A 101 -1.97 -3.58 -18.64
CA ASP A 101 -1.56 -4.70 -19.50
C ASP A 101 -1.00 -5.85 -18.63
N LEU A 102 -0.18 -5.52 -17.63
CA LEU A 102 0.33 -6.47 -16.63
C LEU A 102 -0.78 -7.12 -15.79
N PHE A 103 -1.80 -6.38 -15.34
CA PHE A 103 -2.93 -6.91 -14.56
C PHE A 103 -3.80 -7.91 -15.36
N HIS A 104 -3.79 -7.79 -16.69
CA HIS A 104 -4.48 -8.70 -17.61
C HIS A 104 -3.54 -9.78 -18.21
N GLU A 105 -2.23 -9.74 -17.93
CA GLU A 105 -1.24 -10.62 -18.54
C GLU A 105 -1.31 -12.03 -17.97
N ARG A 106 -1.85 -12.96 -18.78
CA ARG A 106 -2.02 -14.36 -18.38
C ARG A 106 -0.71 -15.13 -18.42
N ARG A 107 0.28 -14.68 -19.21
CA ARG A 107 1.64 -15.25 -19.29
C ARG A 107 2.47 -15.09 -18.00
N LEU A 108 1.95 -14.36 -17.00
CA LEU A 108 2.53 -14.33 -15.66
C LEU A 108 2.22 -15.60 -14.85
N SER A 109 1.19 -16.37 -15.21
CA SER A 109 0.96 -17.72 -14.67
C SER A 109 1.72 -18.80 -15.45
N SER A 110 2.08 -19.90 -14.79
CA SER A 110 2.96 -20.94 -15.36
C SER A 110 2.34 -21.75 -16.51
N ASP A 111 1.01 -21.85 -16.57
CA ASP A 111 0.27 -22.46 -17.69
C ASP A 111 -0.25 -21.44 -18.72
N ASN A 112 -0.03 -20.15 -18.48
CA ASN A 112 -0.55 -19.00 -19.23
C ASN A 112 -2.09 -18.81 -19.17
N THR A 113 -2.79 -19.39 -18.19
CA THR A 113 -4.26 -19.30 -18.07
C THR A 113 -4.76 -18.23 -17.10
N ASN A 114 -3.96 -17.80 -16.12
CA ASN A 114 -4.40 -16.86 -15.07
C ASN A 114 -3.61 -15.54 -15.09
N GLY A 115 -4.33 -14.43 -14.90
CA GLY A 115 -3.77 -13.12 -14.55
C GLY A 115 -4.58 -12.51 -13.40
N CYS A 116 -4.20 -11.33 -12.88
CA CYS A 116 -4.87 -10.71 -11.74
C CYS A 116 -6.39 -10.53 -11.97
N VAL A 117 -6.76 -10.13 -13.19
CA VAL A 117 -8.17 -10.00 -13.64
C VAL A 117 -8.99 -11.29 -13.56
N THR A 118 -8.37 -12.48 -13.49
CA THR A 118 -9.07 -13.77 -13.38
C THR A 118 -9.74 -13.94 -12.01
N CYS A 119 -9.15 -13.38 -10.95
CA CYS A 119 -9.69 -13.40 -9.59
C CYS A 119 -10.28 -12.04 -9.16
N HIS A 120 -9.93 -10.96 -9.87
CA HIS A 120 -10.30 -9.59 -9.54
C HIS A 120 -10.87 -8.84 -10.75
N ALA A 121 -12.06 -9.25 -11.20
CA ALA A 121 -12.70 -8.67 -12.37
C ALA A 121 -13.47 -7.38 -12.03
N GLY A 122 -13.05 -6.25 -12.61
CA GLY A 122 -13.67 -4.93 -12.40
C GLY A 122 -15.21 -4.88 -12.52
N PRO A 123 -15.86 -5.56 -13.51
CA PRO A 123 -17.32 -5.59 -13.65
C PRO A 123 -18.09 -6.25 -12.49
N ILE A 124 -17.43 -7.01 -11.63
CA ILE A 124 -17.99 -7.62 -10.40
C ILE A 124 -17.24 -7.09 -9.16
N SER A 125 -17.10 -5.76 -9.13
CA SER A 125 -16.45 -4.99 -8.07
C SER A 125 -15.09 -5.54 -7.63
N GLY A 126 -14.24 -5.94 -8.58
CA GLY A 126 -12.86 -6.37 -8.27
C GLY A 126 -12.74 -7.72 -7.55
N THR A 127 -13.72 -8.60 -7.71
CA THR A 127 -13.75 -9.97 -7.14
C THR A 127 -13.92 -11.03 -8.26
N ASP A 128 -14.16 -12.30 -7.89
CA ASP A 128 -14.56 -13.38 -8.81
C ASP A 128 -15.99 -13.91 -8.58
N GLY A 129 -16.68 -13.40 -7.55
CA GLY A 129 -18.03 -13.83 -7.15
C GLY A 129 -18.11 -15.23 -6.51
N ARG A 130 -16.99 -15.79 -6.02
CA ARG A 130 -16.91 -17.17 -5.50
C ARG A 130 -16.65 -17.24 -4.00
N PRO A 131 -16.99 -18.37 -3.34
CA PRO A 131 -16.59 -18.62 -1.95
C PRO A 131 -15.07 -18.57 -1.76
N VAL A 132 -14.34 -19.18 -2.71
CA VAL A 132 -12.89 -19.06 -2.84
C VAL A 132 -12.50 -19.04 -4.32
N SER A 133 -11.37 -18.43 -4.64
CA SER A 133 -10.80 -18.44 -5.99
C SER A 133 -10.14 -19.77 -6.37
N PHE A 134 -9.80 -19.92 -7.64
CA PHE A 134 -9.20 -21.14 -8.20
C PHE A 134 -8.04 -20.78 -9.13
N GLY A 135 -6.85 -21.30 -8.82
CA GLY A 135 -5.63 -21.06 -9.56
C GLY A 135 -5.40 -21.99 -10.77
N VAL A 136 -4.13 -22.04 -11.19
CA VAL A 136 -3.59 -23.01 -12.18
C VAL A 136 -4.00 -24.43 -11.80
N ASP A 137 -4.25 -25.29 -12.80
CA ASP A 137 -4.80 -26.65 -12.64
C ASP A 137 -6.10 -26.76 -11.80
N ARG A 138 -6.80 -25.63 -11.58
CA ARG A 138 -7.93 -25.47 -10.65
C ARG A 138 -7.55 -25.73 -9.19
N ALA A 139 -6.32 -25.43 -8.79
CA ALA A 139 -5.91 -25.40 -7.39
C ALA A 139 -6.91 -24.54 -6.57
N ARG A 140 -7.52 -25.12 -5.53
CA ARG A 140 -8.54 -24.42 -4.74
C ARG A 140 -7.84 -23.44 -3.78
N GLY A 141 -8.15 -22.15 -3.91
CA GLY A 141 -7.71 -21.12 -2.97
C GLY A 141 -8.25 -21.36 -1.56
N LYS A 142 -7.63 -20.70 -0.58
CA LYS A 142 -8.01 -20.81 0.84
C LYS A 142 -9.16 -19.88 1.21
N PHE A 143 -9.17 -18.69 0.61
CA PHE A 143 -10.01 -17.56 1.02
C PHE A 143 -10.84 -17.00 -0.15
N ASN A 144 -11.89 -16.26 0.20
CA ASN A 144 -12.61 -15.36 -0.70
C ASN A 144 -11.69 -14.24 -1.21
N ALA A 145 -11.80 -13.89 -2.49
CA ALA A 145 -11.07 -12.78 -3.09
C ALA A 145 -11.64 -11.43 -2.61
N LEU A 146 -10.89 -10.75 -1.74
CA LEU A 146 -11.15 -9.35 -1.38
C LEU A 146 -11.23 -8.49 -2.64
N THR A 147 -12.11 -7.48 -2.60
CA THR A 147 -12.19 -6.50 -3.68
C THR A 147 -10.87 -5.72 -3.83
N THR A 148 -10.47 -5.46 -5.09
CA THR A 148 -9.43 -4.46 -5.40
C THR A 148 -9.92 -3.02 -5.19
N PHE A 149 -11.23 -2.79 -5.02
CA PHE A 149 -11.79 -1.45 -4.90
C PHE A 149 -11.37 -0.81 -3.57
N ASN A 150 -10.85 0.41 -3.65
CA ASN A 150 -10.18 1.12 -2.56
C ASN A 150 -9.10 0.30 -1.81
N ALA A 151 -8.48 -0.70 -2.43
CA ALA A 151 -7.45 -1.52 -1.78
C ALA A 151 -6.17 -0.73 -1.44
N ASN A 152 -5.89 0.35 -2.17
CA ASN A 152 -4.87 1.36 -1.89
C ASN A 152 -5.08 2.12 -0.56
N LEU A 153 -6.29 2.05 0.02
CA LEU A 153 -6.64 2.65 1.31
C LEU A 153 -6.66 1.63 2.45
N ASN A 154 -6.18 0.40 2.26
CA ASN A 154 -5.92 -0.54 3.36
C ASN A 154 -4.54 -0.28 3.99
N PHE A 155 -4.39 -0.47 5.31
CA PHE A 155 -3.08 -0.41 5.97
C PHE A 155 -2.15 -1.60 5.67
N ARG A 156 -2.72 -2.75 5.26
CA ARG A 156 -2.07 -4.00 4.83
C ARG A 156 -2.96 -4.71 3.83
N GLN A 157 -2.42 -5.60 3.01
CA GLN A 157 -3.20 -6.38 2.04
C GLN A 157 -3.41 -7.84 2.48
N PHE A 158 -4.34 -8.54 1.80
CA PHE A 158 -4.91 -9.84 2.21
C PHE A 158 -5.67 -9.82 3.56
N TRP A 159 -6.34 -10.94 3.88
CA TRP A 159 -7.11 -11.13 5.12
C TRP A 159 -6.23 -11.24 6.38
N ASP A 160 -5.00 -11.73 6.23
CA ASP A 160 -3.99 -11.87 7.29
C ASP A 160 -3.06 -10.64 7.41
N GLY A 161 -3.23 -9.64 6.53
CA GLY A 161 -2.41 -8.44 6.47
C GLY A 161 -0.95 -8.66 6.05
N ARG A 162 -0.61 -9.74 5.34
CA ARG A 162 0.81 -10.12 5.15
C ARG A 162 1.64 -9.18 4.29
N SER A 163 1.08 -8.60 3.24
CA SER A 163 1.77 -7.63 2.38
C SER A 163 1.61 -6.21 2.94
N VAL A 164 2.68 -5.42 2.97
CA VAL A 164 2.62 -4.05 3.53
C VAL A 164 2.01 -3.06 2.53
N THR A 165 2.26 -3.24 1.23
CA THR A 165 1.81 -2.34 0.17
C THR A 165 1.04 -3.10 -0.93
N LEU A 166 0.40 -2.38 -1.86
CA LEU A 166 -0.14 -3.00 -3.09
C LEU A 166 0.97 -3.54 -4.01
N ALA A 167 2.17 -2.94 -4.00
CA ALA A 167 3.30 -3.43 -4.78
C ALA A 167 3.83 -4.75 -4.20
N ASP A 168 4.01 -4.82 -2.88
CA ASP A 168 4.31 -6.07 -2.15
C ASP A 168 3.28 -7.16 -2.54
N GLN A 169 1.99 -6.82 -2.50
CA GLN A 169 0.89 -7.75 -2.75
C GLN A 169 0.85 -8.26 -4.19
N ALA A 170 1.07 -7.40 -5.18
CA ALA A 170 0.95 -7.76 -6.59
C ALA A 170 1.92 -8.88 -7.05
N ILE A 171 3.00 -9.08 -6.29
CA ILE A 171 4.03 -10.10 -6.53
C ILE A 171 3.65 -11.47 -5.95
N GLU A 172 2.88 -11.52 -4.86
CA GLU A 172 2.59 -12.78 -4.16
C GLU A 172 1.71 -13.78 -4.96
N PRO A 173 0.62 -13.37 -5.66
CA PRO A 173 -0.18 -14.29 -6.49
C PRO A 173 0.64 -15.01 -7.56
N ILE A 174 1.67 -14.36 -8.12
CA ILE A 174 2.55 -14.89 -9.17
C ILE A 174 3.27 -16.16 -8.70
N ILE A 175 3.74 -16.15 -7.45
CA ILE A 175 4.48 -17.26 -6.82
C ILE A 175 3.60 -18.22 -6.01
N SER A 176 2.33 -17.88 -5.79
CA SER A 176 1.38 -18.71 -5.04
C SER A 176 0.97 -19.94 -5.87
N GLU A 177 1.33 -21.13 -5.38
CA GLU A 177 0.96 -22.44 -5.96
C GLU A 177 -0.57 -22.63 -6.08
N LEU A 178 -1.37 -21.85 -5.33
CA LEU A 178 -2.83 -21.91 -5.35
C LEU A 178 -3.47 -20.91 -6.32
N GLU A 179 -2.68 -20.08 -7.01
CA GLU A 179 -3.16 -18.95 -7.83
C GLU A 179 -2.54 -18.95 -9.23
N MET A 180 -1.26 -18.58 -9.37
CA MET A 180 -0.57 -18.46 -10.67
C MET A 180 0.64 -19.38 -10.81
N ALA A 181 1.11 -19.97 -9.71
CA ALA A 181 2.05 -21.11 -9.64
C ALA A 181 3.32 -20.97 -10.50
N ASN A 182 3.91 -19.77 -10.56
CA ASN A 182 5.08 -19.45 -11.38
C ASN A 182 6.27 -19.00 -10.50
N THR A 183 7.38 -18.57 -11.11
CA THR A 183 8.49 -17.91 -10.41
C THR A 183 8.72 -16.49 -10.94
N LEU A 184 9.38 -15.65 -10.14
CA LEU A 184 9.67 -14.26 -10.53
C LEU A 184 10.74 -14.19 -11.62
N GLU A 185 11.66 -15.15 -11.67
CA GLU A 185 12.64 -15.32 -12.74
C GLU A 185 11.96 -15.66 -14.06
N ASN A 186 10.96 -16.57 -14.04
CA ASN A 186 10.16 -16.91 -15.23
C ASN A 186 9.33 -15.70 -15.71
N ALA A 187 8.65 -15.00 -14.79
CA ALA A 187 7.87 -13.81 -15.11
C ALA A 187 8.76 -12.70 -15.72
N LEU A 188 9.92 -12.44 -15.11
CA LEU A 188 10.90 -11.47 -15.62
C LEU A 188 11.48 -11.89 -16.97
N ALA A 189 11.80 -13.16 -17.18
CA ALA A 189 12.28 -13.68 -18.47
C ALA A 189 11.22 -13.57 -19.57
N MET A 190 9.94 -13.79 -19.23
CA MET A 190 8.80 -13.58 -20.14
C MET A 190 8.72 -12.11 -20.57
N LEU A 191 8.69 -11.17 -19.61
CA LEU A 191 8.65 -9.73 -19.90
C LEU A 191 9.87 -9.23 -20.69
N LEU A 192 11.08 -9.75 -20.39
CA LEU A 192 12.30 -9.43 -21.14
C LEU A 192 12.34 -10.00 -22.56
N SER A 193 11.61 -11.08 -22.83
CA SER A 193 11.49 -11.66 -24.18
C SER A 193 10.57 -10.83 -25.09
N ASP A 194 9.61 -10.11 -24.51
CA ASP A 194 8.60 -9.34 -25.22
C ASP A 194 9.07 -7.90 -25.45
N GLN A 195 9.41 -7.58 -26.70
CA GLN A 195 9.90 -6.25 -27.07
C GLN A 195 8.87 -5.13 -26.86
N SER A 196 7.57 -5.45 -26.73
CA SER A 196 6.55 -4.46 -26.37
C SER A 196 6.70 -4.05 -24.90
N TYR A 197 6.82 -5.03 -23.99
CA TYR A 197 7.08 -4.75 -22.58
C TYR A 197 8.42 -4.06 -22.38
N VAL A 198 9.52 -4.56 -22.96
CA VAL A 198 10.84 -3.92 -22.86
C VAL A 198 10.79 -2.45 -23.31
N LYS A 199 10.06 -2.12 -24.38
CA LYS A 199 9.86 -0.73 -24.81
C LYS A 199 9.08 0.09 -23.77
N SER A 200 7.92 -0.40 -23.31
CA SER A 200 7.07 0.33 -22.36
C SER A 200 7.77 0.57 -21.03
N PHE A 201 8.42 -0.45 -20.47
CA PHE A 201 9.21 -0.33 -19.25
C PHE A 201 10.36 0.68 -19.42
N ASN A 202 11.16 0.59 -20.49
CA ASN A 202 12.28 1.51 -20.74
C ASN A 202 11.85 2.97 -21.01
N ALA A 203 10.56 3.22 -21.26
CA ALA A 203 10.02 4.56 -21.48
C ALA A 203 9.51 5.24 -20.19
N ILE A 204 9.27 4.46 -19.13
CA ILE A 204 8.78 4.92 -17.83
C ILE A 204 9.88 4.82 -16.78
N TYR A 205 10.64 3.72 -16.76
CA TYR A 205 11.59 3.38 -15.70
C TYR A 205 13.05 3.43 -16.18
N PRO A 206 13.94 4.16 -15.50
CA PRO A 206 15.36 4.21 -15.86
C PRO A 206 16.14 2.89 -15.72
N ASP A 207 15.58 1.84 -15.10
CA ASP A 207 16.09 0.45 -15.03
C ASP A 207 15.35 -0.52 -15.94
N GLY A 208 14.30 -0.09 -16.64
CA GLY A 208 13.56 -0.94 -17.57
C GLY A 208 12.74 -2.03 -16.86
N VAL A 209 12.83 -3.27 -17.33
CA VAL A 209 12.05 -4.39 -16.78
C VAL A 209 12.67 -4.89 -15.47
N SER A 210 11.95 -4.75 -14.37
CA SER A 210 12.33 -5.30 -13.06
C SER A 210 11.09 -5.74 -12.27
N ILE A 211 11.28 -6.56 -11.23
CA ILE A 211 10.20 -6.99 -10.34
C ILE A 211 9.57 -5.78 -9.62
N ASN A 212 10.39 -4.82 -9.17
CA ASN A 212 9.92 -3.60 -8.52
C ASN A 212 9.04 -2.77 -9.48
N ASN A 213 9.50 -2.57 -10.71
CA ASN A 213 8.76 -1.79 -11.71
C ASN A 213 7.47 -2.50 -12.16
N MET A 214 7.47 -3.83 -12.20
CA MET A 214 6.26 -4.63 -12.46
C MET A 214 5.25 -4.45 -11.33
N ALA A 215 5.69 -4.57 -10.08
CA ALA A 215 4.88 -4.37 -8.89
C ALA A 215 4.30 -2.94 -8.79
N ASP A 216 5.14 -1.93 -9.03
CA ASP A 216 4.80 -0.51 -8.99
C ASP A 216 3.83 -0.11 -10.12
N ALA A 217 4.05 -0.55 -11.36
CA ALA A 217 3.10 -0.34 -12.46
C ALA A 217 1.73 -0.97 -12.14
N MET A 218 1.71 -2.23 -11.66
CA MET A 218 0.48 -2.90 -11.22
C MET A 218 -0.19 -2.16 -10.04
N ALA A 219 0.56 -1.66 -9.07
CA ALA A 219 0.03 -0.94 -7.92
C ALA A 219 -0.56 0.43 -8.30
N HIS A 220 0.08 1.15 -9.22
CA HIS A 220 -0.41 2.43 -9.76
C HIS A 220 -1.68 2.24 -10.59
N PHE A 221 -1.71 1.24 -11.47
CA PHE A 221 -2.93 0.86 -12.18
C PHE A 221 -4.06 0.51 -11.20
N GLN A 222 -3.81 -0.36 -10.21
CA GLN A 222 -4.84 -0.71 -9.22
C GLN A 222 -5.35 0.50 -8.44
N THR A 223 -4.44 1.37 -7.99
CA THR A 223 -4.74 2.60 -7.24
C THR A 223 -5.67 3.53 -8.02
N VAL A 224 -5.34 3.83 -9.28
CA VAL A 224 -6.14 4.75 -10.11
C VAL A 224 -7.40 4.05 -10.66
N SER A 225 -7.28 2.80 -11.11
CA SER A 225 -8.38 2.09 -11.78
C SER A 225 -9.49 1.71 -10.82
N PHE A 226 -9.16 1.32 -9.58
CA PHE A 226 -10.10 0.74 -8.63
C PHE A 226 -10.44 1.65 -7.43
N SER A 227 -9.94 2.89 -7.36
CA SER A 227 -10.45 3.84 -6.37
C SER A 227 -11.92 4.19 -6.63
N VAL A 228 -12.72 4.28 -5.57
CA VAL A 228 -14.15 4.63 -5.56
C VAL A 228 -14.38 5.77 -4.58
N ASN A 229 -14.78 6.93 -5.10
CA ASN A 229 -15.07 8.17 -4.36
C ASN A 229 -16.42 8.80 -4.75
N ASN A 230 -17.21 8.10 -5.58
CA ASN A 230 -18.47 8.57 -6.18
C ASN A 230 -19.65 7.61 -5.93
N SER A 231 -19.78 7.12 -4.70
CA SER A 231 -21.01 6.48 -4.22
C SER A 231 -22.01 7.52 -3.69
N PRO A 232 -23.32 7.18 -3.58
CA PRO A 232 -24.31 8.05 -2.91
C PRO A 232 -23.87 8.53 -1.53
N PHE A 233 -23.30 7.65 -0.71
CA PHE A 233 -22.75 8.03 0.61
C PHE A 233 -21.58 9.01 0.52
N GLN A 234 -20.68 8.86 -0.46
CA GLN A 234 -19.56 9.79 -0.64
C GLN A 234 -20.02 11.19 -1.07
N ARG A 235 -21.08 11.28 -1.89
CA ARG A 235 -21.71 12.57 -2.24
C ARG A 235 -22.44 13.19 -1.04
N HIS A 236 -23.10 12.38 -0.21
CA HIS A 236 -23.65 12.83 1.07
C HIS A 236 -22.58 13.41 2.02
N LEU A 237 -21.42 12.74 2.17
CA LEU A 237 -20.31 13.26 2.98
C LEU A 237 -19.70 14.57 2.44
N ARG A 238 -19.88 14.87 1.14
CA ARG A 238 -19.53 16.17 0.54
C ARG A 238 -20.60 17.26 0.74
N GLY A 239 -21.73 16.93 1.38
CA GLY A 239 -22.85 17.86 1.58
C GLY A 239 -23.75 18.03 0.36
N GLU A 240 -23.67 17.13 -0.62
CA GLU A 240 -24.58 17.14 -1.77
C GLU A 240 -26.00 16.71 -1.31
N PRO A 241 -27.07 17.43 -1.69
CA PRO A 241 -28.41 17.18 -1.19
C PRO A 241 -29.03 15.90 -1.77
N ASP A 242 -29.98 15.33 -1.03
CA ASP A 242 -30.88 14.24 -1.47
C ASP A 242 -30.16 12.97 -1.98
N GLN A 243 -28.93 12.71 -1.51
CA GLN A 243 -28.11 11.56 -1.94
C GLN A 243 -28.38 10.26 -1.17
N LEU A 244 -29.02 10.34 0.00
CA LEU A 244 -29.45 9.19 0.80
C LEU A 244 -30.96 9.32 1.05
N ASP A 245 -31.67 8.21 0.96
CA ASP A 245 -33.06 8.13 1.42
C ASP A 245 -33.13 7.99 2.95
N GLU A 246 -34.34 8.09 3.52
CA GLU A 246 -34.57 7.99 4.95
C GLU A 246 -34.09 6.66 5.55
N GLN A 247 -34.12 5.57 4.78
CA GLN A 247 -33.65 4.24 5.22
C GLN A 247 -32.13 4.20 5.30
N ALA A 248 -31.41 4.70 4.29
CA ALA A 248 -29.96 4.78 4.33
C ALA A 248 -29.45 5.77 5.39
N LEU A 249 -30.20 6.85 5.67
CA LEU A 249 -29.90 7.79 6.77
C LEU A 249 -30.08 7.13 8.15
N ARG A 250 -31.19 6.44 8.41
CA ARG A 250 -31.36 5.67 9.66
C ARG A 250 -30.32 4.56 9.77
N GLY A 251 -30.04 3.85 8.69
CA GLY A 251 -29.01 2.80 8.64
C GLY A 251 -27.62 3.30 9.01
N TRP A 252 -27.23 4.48 8.54
CA TRP A 252 -25.98 5.12 8.92
C TRP A 252 -25.95 5.57 10.39
N GLN A 253 -27.08 6.02 10.92
CA GLN A 253 -27.21 6.35 12.35
C GLN A 253 -27.08 5.09 13.21
N THR A 254 -27.90 4.07 12.97
CA THR A 254 -27.84 2.78 13.69
C THR A 254 -26.46 2.14 13.60
N PHE A 255 -25.81 2.12 12.43
CA PHE A 255 -24.45 1.58 12.24
C PHE A 255 -23.39 2.26 13.13
N GLN A 256 -23.57 3.55 13.43
CA GLN A 256 -22.71 4.24 14.39
C GLN A 256 -23.10 3.88 15.83
N ASP A 257 -24.38 4.00 16.17
CA ASP A 257 -24.91 3.90 17.54
C ASP A 257 -24.79 2.50 18.17
N ILE A 258 -24.82 1.43 17.36
CA ILE A 258 -24.62 0.05 17.86
C ILE A 258 -23.14 -0.37 17.90
N GLY A 259 -22.21 0.45 17.39
CA GLY A 259 -20.77 0.21 17.45
C GLY A 259 -20.12 -0.45 16.22
N CYS A 260 -20.82 -0.64 15.08
CA CYS A 260 -20.15 -1.15 13.85
C CYS A 260 -19.00 -0.22 13.41
N SER A 261 -19.22 1.09 13.56
CA SER A 261 -18.25 2.17 13.34
C SER A 261 -16.91 1.99 14.07
N SER A 262 -16.89 1.34 15.23
CA SER A 262 -15.69 1.17 16.05
C SER A 262 -14.61 0.33 15.36
N CYS A 263 -15.01 -0.61 14.49
CA CYS A 263 -14.11 -1.34 13.61
C CYS A 263 -14.05 -0.74 12.20
N HIS A 264 -15.20 -0.24 11.71
CA HIS A 264 -15.39 0.25 10.34
C HIS A 264 -15.40 1.79 10.26
N ASN A 265 -14.25 2.39 10.58
CA ASN A 265 -14.00 3.83 10.53
C ASN A 265 -13.06 4.23 9.37
N GLY A 266 -12.69 5.51 9.29
CA GLY A 266 -11.70 6.02 8.35
C GLY A 266 -12.22 6.19 6.92
N LEU A 267 -11.32 6.56 5.99
CA LEU A 267 -11.61 6.67 4.56
C LEU A 267 -12.33 5.44 3.97
N ASN A 268 -11.91 4.25 4.40
CA ASN A 268 -12.31 2.98 3.79
C ASN A 268 -13.47 2.27 4.53
N LEU A 269 -14.00 2.84 5.61
CA LEU A 269 -14.98 2.21 6.50
C LEU A 269 -14.53 0.79 6.90
N GLY A 270 -13.35 0.70 7.52
CA GLY A 270 -12.60 -0.54 7.70
C GLY A 270 -11.22 -0.42 7.05
N GLY A 271 -10.52 -1.54 6.85
CA GLY A 271 -9.19 -1.52 6.24
C GLY A 271 -8.09 -0.86 7.08
N ASN A 272 -8.33 -0.60 8.39
CA ASN A 272 -7.43 0.14 9.28
C ASN A 272 -6.99 -0.63 10.55
N SER A 273 -7.54 -1.82 10.83
CA SER A 273 -7.17 -2.62 12.01
C SER A 273 -7.28 -4.13 11.77
N TYR A 274 -6.69 -4.91 12.66
CA TYR A 274 -6.99 -6.33 12.83
C TYR A 274 -8.03 -6.48 13.94
N GLN A 275 -9.01 -7.37 13.76
CA GLN A 275 -10.03 -7.68 14.77
C GLN A 275 -10.27 -9.19 14.83
N ARG A 276 -10.59 -9.70 16.01
CA ARG A 276 -11.01 -11.09 16.23
C ARG A 276 -12.37 -11.32 15.58
N LEU A 277 -12.52 -12.41 14.83
CA LEU A 277 -13.84 -12.88 14.42
C LEU A 277 -14.51 -13.56 15.63
N GLY A 278 -15.60 -12.98 16.12
CA GLY A 278 -16.21 -13.30 17.40
C GLY A 278 -15.52 -12.64 18.60
N THR A 279 -15.58 -11.32 18.72
CA THR A 279 -15.01 -10.60 19.89
C THR A 279 -15.98 -10.50 21.07
N MET A 280 -17.30 -10.46 20.83
CA MET A 280 -18.32 -10.37 21.89
C MET A 280 -19.04 -11.71 22.15
N ARG A 281 -19.16 -12.57 21.13
CA ARG A 281 -19.59 -13.98 21.24
C ARG A 281 -18.70 -14.85 20.36
N ALA A 282 -18.48 -16.12 20.69
CA ALA A 282 -17.43 -16.90 20.05
C ALA A 282 -17.88 -17.43 18.68
N TYR A 283 -17.40 -16.85 17.58
CA TYR A 283 -17.75 -17.29 16.22
C TYR A 283 -17.40 -18.77 15.98
N TYR A 284 -16.31 -19.24 16.57
CA TYR A 284 -15.88 -20.64 16.58
C TYR A 284 -16.04 -21.24 17.99
N PRO A 285 -16.75 -22.37 18.19
CA PRO A 285 -17.46 -23.17 17.19
C PRO A 285 -18.92 -22.74 16.93
N GLU A 286 -19.45 -21.68 17.58
CA GLU A 286 -20.91 -21.41 17.62
C GLU A 286 -21.56 -21.21 16.25
N GLN A 287 -20.90 -20.49 15.32
CA GLN A 287 -21.39 -20.30 13.96
C GLN A 287 -20.95 -21.45 13.05
N ARG A 288 -19.69 -21.89 13.17
CA ARG A 288 -19.15 -23.09 12.53
C ARG A 288 -17.87 -23.56 13.21
N GLU A 289 -17.47 -24.79 12.93
CA GLU A 289 -16.16 -25.31 13.30
C GLU A 289 -15.01 -24.51 12.65
N ALA A 290 -13.89 -24.42 13.35
CA ALA A 290 -12.67 -23.79 12.86
C ALA A 290 -11.85 -24.76 11.98
N LEU A 291 -11.39 -24.26 10.84
CA LEU A 291 -10.52 -24.93 9.88
C LEU A 291 -9.06 -24.43 10.05
N PRO A 292 -8.05 -25.16 9.56
CA PRO A 292 -6.64 -24.76 9.69
C PRO A 292 -6.31 -23.37 9.11
N ASP A 293 -7.05 -22.95 8.07
CA ASP A 293 -6.85 -21.64 7.42
C ASP A 293 -7.53 -20.47 8.17
N ASP A 294 -8.43 -20.75 9.13
CA ASP A 294 -9.11 -19.71 9.92
C ASP A 294 -8.20 -19.06 10.98
N ALA A 295 -7.01 -19.60 11.21
CA ALA A 295 -6.07 -19.11 12.22
C ALA A 295 -5.71 -17.61 12.04
N GLY A 296 -5.86 -17.07 10.82
CA GLY A 296 -5.78 -15.63 10.56
C GLY A 296 -4.39 -15.09 10.83
N LEU A 297 -4.29 -13.96 11.53
CA LEU A 297 -3.03 -13.29 11.84
C LEU A 297 -2.04 -14.19 12.63
N ALA A 298 -2.52 -15.15 13.41
CA ALA A 298 -1.66 -16.12 14.11
C ALA A 298 -0.81 -16.98 13.15
N THR A 299 -1.21 -17.16 11.89
CA THR A 299 -0.39 -17.86 10.87
C THR A 299 0.96 -17.17 10.61
N ARG A 300 1.02 -15.85 10.85
CA ARG A 300 2.23 -15.01 10.67
C ARG A 300 2.98 -14.80 11.98
N THR A 301 2.24 -14.60 13.08
CA THR A 301 2.83 -14.15 14.35
C THR A 301 3.12 -15.27 15.34
N MET A 302 2.54 -16.46 15.14
CA MET A 302 2.59 -17.60 16.06
C MET A 302 2.08 -17.29 17.48
N ARG A 303 1.23 -16.27 17.61
CA ARG A 303 0.65 -15.75 18.87
C ARG A 303 -0.78 -16.25 19.07
N ALA A 304 -1.09 -16.78 20.24
CA ALA A 304 -2.43 -17.30 20.56
C ALA A 304 -3.48 -16.18 20.64
N GLU A 305 -3.07 -15.02 21.14
CA GLU A 305 -3.87 -13.80 21.20
C GLU A 305 -4.29 -13.28 19.80
N HIS A 306 -3.54 -13.61 18.74
CA HIS A 306 -3.84 -13.28 17.35
C HIS A 306 -4.69 -14.35 16.62
N LEU A 307 -5.03 -15.48 17.26
CA LEU A 307 -5.79 -16.56 16.63
C LEU A 307 -7.19 -16.07 16.25
N TYR A 308 -7.65 -16.36 15.03
CA TYR A 308 -8.91 -15.87 14.47
C TYR A 308 -9.00 -14.34 14.30
N MET A 309 -7.88 -13.61 14.36
CA MET A 309 -7.86 -12.20 13.96
C MET A 309 -7.67 -12.08 12.44
N VAL A 310 -8.46 -11.22 11.81
CA VAL A 310 -8.35 -10.85 10.40
C VAL A 310 -8.29 -9.33 10.25
N LYS A 311 -7.71 -8.86 9.15
CA LYS A 311 -7.81 -7.45 8.73
C LYS A 311 -9.29 -7.13 8.50
N VAL A 312 -9.81 -6.09 9.16
CA VAL A 312 -11.17 -5.61 8.90
C VAL A 312 -11.29 -5.26 7.41
N PRO A 313 -12.25 -5.85 6.66
CA PRO A 313 -12.45 -5.51 5.26
C PRO A 313 -12.97 -4.08 5.11
N ASN A 314 -12.76 -3.47 3.95
CA ASN A 314 -13.44 -2.22 3.62
C ASN A 314 -14.90 -2.50 3.25
N LEU A 315 -15.79 -1.51 3.42
CA LEU A 315 -17.22 -1.65 3.13
C LEU A 315 -17.67 -0.95 1.83
N HIS A 316 -16.76 -0.27 1.12
CA HIS A 316 -17.08 0.32 -0.18
C HIS A 316 -17.47 -0.77 -1.18
N ASN A 317 -18.54 -0.52 -1.93
CA ASN A 317 -19.11 -1.50 -2.86
C ASN A 317 -19.53 -2.88 -2.27
N ILE A 318 -19.60 -3.07 -0.93
CA ILE A 318 -19.84 -4.40 -0.34
C ILE A 318 -21.13 -5.08 -0.86
N ALA A 319 -22.19 -4.33 -1.15
CA ALA A 319 -23.42 -4.88 -1.74
C ALA A 319 -23.25 -5.51 -3.15
N ALA A 320 -22.07 -5.40 -3.76
CA ALA A 320 -21.71 -5.96 -5.04
C ALA A 320 -20.50 -6.93 -4.99
N THR A 321 -20.04 -7.34 -3.80
CA THR A 321 -18.85 -8.21 -3.59
C THR A 321 -19.18 -9.55 -2.91
N LEU A 322 -20.40 -10.08 -3.09
CA LEU A 322 -20.78 -11.39 -2.53
C LEU A 322 -19.94 -12.55 -3.12
N PRO A 323 -19.69 -13.64 -2.36
CA PRO A 323 -20.07 -13.89 -0.97
C PRO A 323 -19.16 -13.20 0.05
N TYR A 324 -19.59 -13.23 1.32
CA TYR A 324 -19.01 -12.51 2.44
C TYR A 324 -18.21 -13.41 3.39
N PHE A 325 -17.39 -12.75 4.22
CA PHE A 325 -16.36 -13.34 5.10
C PHE A 325 -15.19 -13.97 4.35
N HIS A 326 -14.11 -14.25 5.08
CA HIS A 326 -12.83 -14.71 4.53
C HIS A 326 -12.91 -16.08 3.86
N ASP A 327 -13.93 -16.87 4.18
CA ASP A 327 -14.24 -18.18 3.59
C ASP A 327 -15.32 -18.13 2.48
N GLY A 328 -15.94 -16.95 2.28
CA GLY A 328 -17.05 -16.76 1.36
C GLY A 328 -18.28 -17.62 1.68
N SER A 329 -18.51 -17.93 2.95
CA SER A 329 -19.59 -18.81 3.44
C SER A 329 -20.99 -18.21 3.29
N VAL A 330 -21.13 -16.89 3.44
CA VAL A 330 -22.43 -16.20 3.54
C VAL A 330 -22.75 -15.45 2.25
N ARG A 331 -23.99 -15.58 1.75
CA ARG A 331 -24.38 -15.04 0.43
C ARG A 331 -25.29 -13.82 0.47
N GLN A 332 -25.96 -13.55 1.59
CA GLN A 332 -26.89 -12.44 1.75
C GLN A 332 -26.23 -11.34 2.61
N LEU A 333 -26.44 -10.07 2.25
CA LEU A 333 -25.80 -8.96 2.97
C LEU A 333 -26.47 -8.77 4.33
N GLU A 334 -27.78 -8.94 4.35
CA GLU A 334 -28.67 -8.93 5.50
C GLU A 334 -28.27 -10.01 6.54
N GLU A 335 -27.83 -11.17 6.07
CA GLU A 335 -27.30 -12.27 6.89
C GLU A 335 -25.90 -11.95 7.44
N ALA A 336 -25.02 -11.36 6.63
CA ALA A 336 -23.71 -10.90 7.09
C ALA A 336 -23.82 -9.79 8.15
N VAL A 337 -24.75 -8.84 7.99
CA VAL A 337 -25.06 -7.80 8.99
C VAL A 337 -25.55 -8.42 10.30
N SER A 338 -26.50 -9.35 10.24
CA SER A 338 -27.01 -10.08 11.41
C SER A 338 -25.89 -10.81 12.18
N LEU A 339 -25.01 -11.52 11.46
CA LEU A 339 -23.88 -12.23 12.06
C LEU A 339 -22.83 -11.28 12.66
N MET A 340 -22.59 -10.10 12.08
CA MET A 340 -21.71 -9.09 12.67
C MET A 340 -22.31 -8.49 13.94
N GLY A 341 -23.62 -8.20 13.96
CA GLY A 341 -24.32 -7.83 15.20
C GLY A 341 -24.15 -8.88 16.28
N ARG A 342 -24.43 -10.14 15.97
CA ARG A 342 -24.40 -11.26 16.93
C ARG A 342 -23.00 -11.55 17.48
N TYR A 343 -21.96 -11.58 16.64
CA TYR A 343 -20.63 -12.06 17.03
C TYR A 343 -19.60 -10.94 17.31
N GLN A 344 -19.66 -9.80 16.61
CA GLN A 344 -18.78 -8.66 16.89
C GLN A 344 -19.34 -7.72 17.94
N LEU A 345 -20.67 -7.55 18.00
CA LEU A 345 -21.35 -6.64 18.92
C LEU A 345 -22.13 -7.36 20.02
N GLY A 346 -22.32 -8.68 19.94
CA GLY A 346 -23.07 -9.43 20.96
C GLY A 346 -24.56 -9.09 21.02
N ARG A 347 -25.16 -8.66 19.90
CA ARG A 347 -26.57 -8.20 19.79
C ARG A 347 -27.35 -8.98 18.72
N GLU A 348 -28.53 -9.47 19.06
CA GLU A 348 -29.53 -9.93 18.08
C GLU A 348 -30.25 -8.69 17.47
N LEU A 349 -29.80 -8.26 16.29
CA LEU A 349 -30.36 -7.08 15.61
C LEU A 349 -31.80 -7.31 15.15
N SER A 350 -32.64 -6.27 15.18
CA SER A 350 -34.00 -6.39 14.66
C SER A 350 -34.02 -6.47 13.13
N ALA A 351 -35.13 -6.96 12.56
CA ALA A 351 -35.31 -6.98 11.10
C ALA A 351 -35.33 -5.57 10.48
N GLU A 352 -35.67 -4.54 11.26
CA GLU A 352 -35.65 -3.13 10.84
C GLU A 352 -34.21 -2.59 10.85
N ASP A 353 -33.44 -2.84 11.92
CA ASP A 353 -32.01 -2.48 11.98
C ASP A 353 -31.21 -3.14 10.84
N ILE A 354 -31.44 -4.44 10.60
CA ILE A 354 -30.78 -5.18 9.52
C ILE A 354 -31.15 -4.58 8.17
N ALA A 355 -32.43 -4.26 7.92
CA ALA A 355 -32.86 -3.65 6.66
C ALA A 355 -32.25 -2.26 6.45
N ASP A 356 -32.26 -1.42 7.49
CA ASP A 356 -31.75 -0.05 7.43
C ASP A 356 -30.22 0.00 7.27
N ILE A 357 -29.47 -0.74 8.10
CA ILE A 357 -28.01 -0.88 7.94
C ILE A 357 -27.68 -1.39 6.53
N THR A 358 -28.44 -2.36 6.02
CA THR A 358 -28.24 -2.88 4.66
C THR A 358 -28.56 -1.83 3.59
N GLY A 359 -29.54 -0.95 3.81
CA GLY A 359 -29.79 0.23 2.96
C GLY A 359 -28.60 1.19 2.93
N PHE A 360 -28.03 1.50 4.09
CA PHE A 360 -26.76 2.24 4.20
C PHE A 360 -25.62 1.54 3.45
N LEU A 361 -25.39 0.24 3.65
CA LEU A 361 -24.32 -0.50 2.96
C LEU A 361 -24.52 -0.55 1.43
N LYS A 362 -25.77 -0.57 0.95
CA LYS A 362 -26.09 -0.44 -0.49
C LYS A 362 -25.69 0.95 -1.02
N SER A 363 -25.86 2.02 -0.22
CA SER A 363 -25.43 3.39 -0.55
C SER A 363 -23.91 3.60 -0.62
N LEU A 364 -23.10 2.65 -0.13
CA LEU A 364 -21.64 2.63 -0.30
C LEU A 364 -21.19 2.19 -1.70
N THR A 365 -22.11 1.75 -2.56
CA THR A 365 -21.79 1.30 -3.92
C THR A 365 -21.57 2.47 -4.87
N GLY A 366 -20.33 2.66 -5.32
CA GLY A 366 -19.94 3.65 -6.33
C GLY A 366 -19.39 3.01 -7.60
N ARG A 367 -19.05 3.86 -8.57
CA ARG A 367 -18.26 3.47 -9.75
C ARG A 367 -16.76 3.65 -9.47
N PRO A 368 -15.90 2.77 -10.02
CA PRO A 368 -14.46 2.94 -9.90
C PRO A 368 -13.95 3.96 -10.92
N VAL A 369 -12.95 4.75 -10.52
CA VAL A 369 -12.38 5.85 -11.32
C VAL A 369 -11.85 5.37 -12.68
N GLY A 370 -11.35 4.14 -12.79
CA GLY A 370 -10.93 3.54 -14.07
C GLY A 370 -12.06 3.34 -15.09
N LEU A 371 -13.31 3.24 -14.64
CA LEU A 371 -14.49 3.19 -15.52
C LEU A 371 -14.93 4.59 -15.99
N GLU A 372 -14.69 5.61 -15.17
CA GLU A 372 -15.09 7.00 -15.46
C GLU A 372 -14.04 7.73 -16.32
N LEU A 373 -12.75 7.57 -16.00
CA LEU A 373 -11.62 8.22 -16.69
C LEU A 373 -10.95 7.36 -17.77
N GLY A 374 -11.29 6.06 -17.86
CA GLY A 374 -10.55 5.09 -18.67
C GLY A 374 -10.48 5.42 -20.17
N SER A 375 -11.49 6.08 -20.73
CA SER A 375 -11.50 6.58 -22.10
C SER A 375 -10.51 7.73 -22.31
N GLU A 376 -10.44 8.67 -21.36
CA GLU A 376 -9.58 9.85 -21.42
C GLU A 376 -8.12 9.47 -21.21
N ILE A 377 -7.82 8.56 -20.26
CA ILE A 377 -6.49 7.98 -20.07
C ILE A 377 -6.03 7.24 -21.35
N ASN A 378 -6.91 6.45 -21.98
CA ASN A 378 -6.64 5.77 -23.25
C ASN A 378 -6.42 6.74 -24.43
N GLN A 379 -7.07 7.91 -24.42
CA GLN A 379 -6.82 8.95 -25.42
C GLN A 379 -5.47 9.63 -25.17
N LEU A 380 -5.20 10.03 -23.92
CA LEU A 380 -3.95 10.67 -23.52
C LEU A 380 -2.74 9.80 -23.90
N GLY A 381 -2.73 8.51 -23.56
CA GLY A 381 -1.62 7.60 -23.88
C GLY A 381 -1.39 7.32 -25.38
N ARG A 382 -2.26 7.80 -26.27
CA ARG A 382 -2.08 7.79 -27.73
C ARG A 382 -1.61 9.14 -28.30
N THR A 383 -1.57 10.17 -27.47
CA THR A 383 -1.32 11.58 -27.87
C THR A 383 -0.20 12.26 -27.08
N THR A 384 0.19 11.70 -25.93
CA THR A 384 1.36 12.12 -25.15
C THR A 384 2.49 11.10 -25.29
N GLU A 385 3.72 11.58 -25.34
CA GLU A 385 4.89 10.72 -25.16
C GLU A 385 5.04 10.34 -23.67
N PRO A 386 5.54 9.13 -23.36
CA PRO A 386 5.88 8.75 -21.99
C PRO A 386 7.01 9.62 -21.44
N VAL A 387 6.92 9.93 -20.15
CA VAL A 387 7.95 10.64 -19.40
C VAL A 387 8.62 9.64 -18.47
N LEU A 388 9.94 9.50 -18.62
CA LEU A 388 10.77 8.74 -17.67
C LEU A 388 10.57 9.32 -16.26
N GLU A 389 10.29 8.45 -15.28
CA GLU A 389 10.15 8.86 -13.89
C GLU A 389 11.45 9.51 -13.40
N SER A 390 11.37 10.81 -13.14
CA SER A 390 12.49 11.59 -12.63
C SER A 390 12.76 11.21 -11.19
N LEU A 391 13.97 10.73 -10.91
CA LEU A 391 14.50 10.67 -9.55
C LEU A 391 14.33 12.04 -8.86
N PRO A 392 14.09 12.07 -7.53
CA PRO A 392 13.82 13.32 -6.82
C PRO A 392 14.90 14.38 -7.09
N PRO A 393 14.52 15.60 -7.53
CA PRO A 393 15.50 16.60 -7.93
C PRO A 393 16.41 17.02 -6.78
N GLU A 394 17.69 17.23 -7.12
CA GLU A 394 18.70 17.88 -6.26
C GLU A 394 19.01 17.20 -4.92
N ARG A 395 18.98 15.85 -4.85
CA ARG A 395 19.60 15.10 -3.74
C ARG A 395 20.50 13.97 -4.23
N THR A 396 21.71 13.88 -3.68
CA THR A 396 22.53 12.67 -3.77
C THR A 396 21.93 11.55 -2.92
N HIS A 397 22.34 10.31 -3.17
CA HIS A 397 21.96 9.15 -2.36
C HIS A 397 22.28 9.38 -0.86
N GLU A 398 23.44 9.96 -0.53
CA GLU A 398 23.81 10.30 0.85
C GLU A 398 22.91 11.38 1.46
N GLN A 399 22.56 12.44 0.70
CA GLN A 399 21.62 13.47 1.17
C GLN A 399 20.20 12.93 1.37
N ALA A 400 19.75 12.02 0.52
CA ALA A 400 18.44 11.38 0.63
C ALA A 400 18.40 10.37 1.78
N TYR A 401 19.46 9.58 1.97
CA TYR A 401 19.60 8.65 3.08
C TYR A 401 19.59 9.38 4.43
N SER A 402 20.43 10.42 4.60
CA SER A 402 20.46 11.20 5.84
C SER A 402 19.15 11.95 6.10
N ALA A 403 18.44 12.39 5.05
CA ALA A 403 17.09 12.95 5.19
C ALA A 403 16.04 11.91 5.61
N ALA A 404 16.14 10.67 5.14
CA ALA A 404 15.26 9.57 5.56
C ALA A 404 15.54 9.14 7.02
N ALA A 405 16.80 9.08 7.43
CA ALA A 405 17.19 8.82 8.82
C ALA A 405 16.67 9.92 9.77
N ALA A 406 16.86 11.19 9.40
CA ALA A 406 16.38 12.34 10.16
C ALA A 406 14.84 12.47 10.20
N ALA A 407 14.11 11.75 9.35
CA ALA A 407 12.64 11.73 9.38
C ALA A 407 12.07 10.74 10.41
N ILE A 408 12.84 9.73 10.86
CA ILE A 408 12.34 8.64 11.70
C ILE A 408 11.78 9.12 13.05
N GLU A 409 12.53 9.94 13.79
CA GLU A 409 12.10 10.44 15.09
C GLU A 409 10.87 11.37 14.98
N PRO A 410 10.83 12.38 14.09
CA PRO A 410 9.61 13.17 13.85
C PRO A 410 8.39 12.39 13.36
N LEU A 411 8.56 11.26 12.66
CA LEU A 411 7.46 10.37 12.26
C LEU A 411 6.97 9.50 13.44
N PHE A 412 7.87 9.09 14.32
CA PHE A 412 7.56 8.32 15.52
C PHE A 412 6.86 9.18 16.59
N ASP A 413 7.29 10.42 16.77
CA ASP A 413 6.58 11.38 17.62
C ASP A 413 5.16 11.67 17.11
N LYS A 414 4.98 11.74 15.78
CA LYS A 414 3.64 11.85 15.17
C LYS A 414 2.78 10.60 15.36
N LEU A 415 3.35 9.40 15.22
CA LEU A 415 2.63 8.15 15.51
C LEU A 415 2.07 8.16 16.95
N LEU A 416 2.89 8.55 17.93
CA LEU A 416 2.48 8.66 19.32
C LEU A 416 1.42 9.76 19.53
N ALA A 417 1.56 10.90 18.85
CA ALA A 417 0.55 11.98 18.90
C ALA A 417 -0.80 11.53 18.32
N GLU A 418 -0.84 10.79 17.20
CA GLU A 418 -2.10 10.27 16.64
C GLU A 418 -2.76 9.20 17.54
N MET A 419 -1.97 8.38 18.23
CA MET A 419 -2.49 7.47 19.26
C MET A 419 -3.02 8.23 20.48
N GLN A 420 -2.38 9.33 20.89
CA GLN A 420 -2.88 10.19 21.96
C GLN A 420 -4.18 10.91 21.56
N ARG A 421 -4.30 11.39 20.32
CA ARG A 421 -5.53 12.00 19.77
C ARG A 421 -6.71 11.02 19.73
N LEU A 422 -6.47 9.75 19.40
CA LEU A 422 -7.47 8.69 19.50
C LEU A 422 -7.91 8.46 20.96
N ALA A 423 -6.96 8.30 21.88
CA ALA A 423 -7.26 8.11 23.30
C ALA A 423 -8.01 9.31 23.93
N ALA A 424 -7.79 10.52 23.44
CA ALA A 424 -8.49 11.73 23.86
C ALA A 424 -9.86 11.94 23.20
N GLY A 425 -10.18 11.20 22.14
CA GLY A 425 -11.40 11.39 21.34
C GLY A 425 -11.35 12.55 20.34
N ASP A 426 -10.20 13.22 20.17
CA ASP A 426 -9.96 14.24 19.12
C ASP A 426 -10.06 13.65 17.71
N VAL A 427 -9.88 12.33 17.61
CA VAL A 427 -9.96 11.51 16.40
C VAL A 427 -10.82 10.27 16.71
N ARG A 428 -11.64 9.81 15.75
CA ARG A 428 -12.32 8.49 15.83
C ARG A 428 -11.96 7.54 14.68
N HIS A 429 -10.97 7.90 13.87
CA HIS A 429 -10.48 7.12 12.73
C HIS A 429 -9.11 6.49 13.04
N PHE A 430 -8.89 5.23 12.65
CA PHE A 430 -7.59 4.56 12.82
C PHE A 430 -6.62 4.79 11.65
N ASP A 431 -7.08 5.40 10.56
CA ASP A 431 -6.31 5.60 9.33
C ASP A 431 -5.09 6.53 9.51
N PHE A 432 -5.16 7.53 10.39
CA PHE A 432 -4.02 8.42 10.69
C PHE A 432 -2.86 7.72 11.43
N VAL A 433 -3.15 6.87 12.43
CA VAL A 433 -2.12 6.06 13.12
C VAL A 433 -1.45 5.11 12.14
N GLN A 434 -2.24 4.43 11.31
CA GLN A 434 -1.73 3.53 10.28
C GLN A 434 -0.89 4.25 9.22
N ALA A 435 -1.24 5.48 8.86
CA ALA A 435 -0.44 6.31 7.96
C ALA A 435 0.95 6.64 8.54
N GLN A 436 1.06 7.00 9.83
CA GLN A 436 2.37 7.25 10.44
C GLN A 436 3.20 5.96 10.55
N HIS A 437 2.58 4.82 10.87
CA HIS A 437 3.27 3.53 10.89
C HIS A 437 3.79 3.11 9.51
N LEU A 438 2.99 3.31 8.46
CA LEU A 438 3.43 3.06 7.08
C LEU A 438 4.54 4.02 6.64
N GLU A 439 4.49 5.32 6.98
CA GLU A 439 5.62 6.23 6.72
C GLU A 439 6.90 5.77 7.45
N LEU A 440 6.82 5.27 8.69
CA LEU A 440 7.98 4.70 9.39
C LEU A 440 8.54 3.47 8.69
N ILE A 441 7.68 2.51 8.29
CA ILE A 441 8.12 1.31 7.56
C ILE A 441 8.79 1.71 6.23
N ARG A 442 8.20 2.66 5.52
CA ARG A 442 8.67 3.17 4.22
C ARG A 442 10.09 3.74 4.31
N HIS A 443 10.38 4.56 5.32
CA HIS A 443 11.74 5.07 5.54
C HIS A 443 12.69 3.97 6.08
N ALA A 444 12.25 3.11 7.01
CA ALA A 444 13.09 2.03 7.55
C ALA A 444 13.47 0.96 6.52
N ARG A 445 12.60 0.69 5.53
CA ARG A 445 12.89 -0.14 4.35
C ARG A 445 13.92 0.53 3.44
N ALA A 446 13.78 1.82 3.15
CA ALA A 446 14.75 2.57 2.35
C ALA A 446 16.16 2.55 2.99
N LEU A 447 16.23 2.73 4.31
CA LEU A 447 17.49 2.78 5.06
C LEU A 447 18.30 1.47 5.07
N GLN A 448 17.75 0.34 4.59
CA GLN A 448 18.51 -0.90 4.36
C GLN A 448 19.58 -0.74 3.27
N PHE A 449 19.45 0.27 2.40
CA PHE A 449 20.30 0.49 1.24
C PHE A 449 21.16 1.75 1.45
N PRO A 450 22.35 1.64 2.08
CA PRO A 450 23.24 2.77 2.29
C PRO A 450 23.97 3.19 1.00
N PRO A 451 24.46 4.45 0.92
CA PRO A 451 25.20 4.94 -0.25
C PRO A 451 26.47 4.15 -0.53
N SER A 452 26.65 3.66 -1.76
CA SER A 452 27.88 2.93 -2.12
C SER A 452 29.13 3.81 -2.12
N SER A 453 28.96 5.14 -2.14
CA SER A 453 30.02 6.14 -1.94
C SER A 453 30.62 6.13 -0.52
N SER A 454 29.90 5.61 0.47
CA SER A 454 30.38 5.50 1.85
C SER A 454 31.46 4.44 1.98
N ASN A 455 32.44 4.68 2.86
CA ASN A 455 33.49 3.70 3.16
C ASN A 455 32.92 2.44 3.86
N ASN A 456 33.66 1.33 3.83
CA ASN A 456 33.20 0.03 4.33
C ASN A 456 32.78 0.04 5.82
N ALA A 457 33.41 0.86 6.67
CA ALA A 457 33.05 0.96 8.08
C ALA A 457 31.72 1.71 8.24
N LYS A 458 31.56 2.85 7.54
CA LYS A 458 30.31 3.61 7.45
C LYS A 458 29.16 2.75 6.93
N GLN A 459 29.34 2.04 5.82
CA GLN A 459 28.32 1.11 5.29
C GLN A 459 27.96 -0.01 6.28
N SER A 460 28.94 -0.57 7.01
CA SER A 460 28.67 -1.62 8.01
C SER A 460 27.86 -1.11 9.19
N CYS A 461 28.18 0.10 9.69
CA CYS A 461 27.45 0.80 10.75
C CYS A 461 25.99 1.04 10.33
N LEU A 462 25.79 1.65 9.16
CA LEU A 462 24.48 1.98 8.61
C LEU A 462 23.59 0.74 8.43
N ARG A 463 24.13 -0.35 7.85
CA ARG A 463 23.34 -1.60 7.68
C ARG A 463 22.88 -2.15 9.04
N ALA A 464 23.80 -2.32 9.99
CA ALA A 464 23.49 -2.94 11.28
C ALA A 464 22.41 -2.16 12.06
N GLU A 465 22.53 -0.83 12.16
CA GLU A 465 21.53 -0.04 12.87
C GLU A 465 20.22 0.16 12.06
N SER A 466 20.27 0.06 10.72
CA SER A 466 19.06 0.04 9.89
C SER A 466 18.27 -1.26 10.04
N GLU A 467 18.95 -2.41 10.20
CA GLU A 467 18.33 -3.72 10.43
C GLU A 467 17.61 -3.74 11.79
N VAL A 468 18.26 -3.17 12.83
CA VAL A 468 17.65 -2.98 14.17
C VAL A 468 16.44 -2.03 14.10
N LEU A 469 16.55 -0.91 13.36
CA LEU A 469 15.44 0.02 13.15
C LEU A 469 14.26 -0.66 12.45
N LEU A 470 14.47 -1.33 11.31
CA LEU A 470 13.41 -1.98 10.56
C LEU A 470 12.73 -3.09 11.38
N THR A 471 13.52 -3.88 12.11
CA THR A 471 12.99 -4.90 13.03
C THR A 471 12.10 -4.28 14.11
N SER A 472 12.53 -3.16 14.69
CA SER A 472 11.78 -2.44 15.74
C SER A 472 10.52 -1.77 15.18
N VAL A 473 10.59 -1.13 14.01
CA VAL A 473 9.44 -0.51 13.31
C VAL A 473 8.40 -1.57 12.91
N MET A 474 8.83 -2.75 12.44
CA MET A 474 7.90 -3.85 12.16
C MET A 474 7.28 -4.44 13.43
N ALA A 475 8.04 -4.51 14.54
CA ALA A 475 7.52 -4.99 15.82
C ALA A 475 6.40 -4.11 16.39
N LEU A 476 6.40 -2.80 16.09
CA LEU A 476 5.30 -1.89 16.46
C LEU A 476 3.94 -2.31 15.89
N GLU A 477 3.87 -3.06 14.79
CA GLU A 477 2.59 -3.49 14.18
C GLU A 477 1.70 -4.20 15.21
N TRP A 478 2.30 -4.97 16.12
CA TRP A 478 1.56 -5.75 17.11
C TRP A 478 1.10 -4.91 18.30
N THR A 479 1.91 -3.94 18.75
CA THR A 479 1.51 -3.01 19.82
C THR A 479 0.41 -2.06 19.32
N ILE A 480 0.53 -1.59 18.08
CA ILE A 480 -0.51 -0.80 17.40
C ILE A 480 -1.79 -1.63 17.20
N ALA A 481 -1.67 -2.91 16.81
CA ALA A 481 -2.82 -3.81 16.69
C ALA A 481 -3.58 -3.96 18.02
N SER A 482 -2.87 -4.25 19.13
CA SER A 482 -3.48 -4.33 20.47
C SER A 482 -4.13 -3.02 20.89
N TYR A 483 -3.48 -1.87 20.64
CA TYR A 483 -4.03 -0.55 20.92
C TYR A 483 -5.33 -0.29 20.15
N LEU A 484 -5.34 -0.50 18.82
CA LEU A 484 -6.51 -0.25 17.98
C LEU A 484 -7.64 -1.28 18.21
N GLN A 485 -7.31 -2.52 18.61
CA GLN A 485 -8.31 -3.48 19.07
C GLN A 485 -8.99 -2.99 20.36
N ALA A 486 -8.20 -2.52 21.34
CA ALA A 486 -8.74 -2.00 22.59
C ALA A 486 -9.63 -0.77 22.38
N GLN A 487 -9.19 0.19 21.56
CA GLN A 487 -10.00 1.36 21.18
C GLN A 487 -11.32 0.95 20.48
N ALA A 488 -11.28 -0.02 19.56
CA ALA A 488 -12.48 -0.55 18.92
C ALA A 488 -13.45 -1.17 19.94
N MET A 489 -12.94 -2.00 20.86
CA MET A 489 -13.79 -2.65 21.87
C MET A 489 -14.33 -1.69 22.92
N MET A 490 -13.58 -0.66 23.32
CA MET A 490 -14.12 0.43 24.14
C MET A 490 -15.30 1.13 23.45
N GLY A 491 -15.22 1.37 22.14
CA GLY A 491 -16.33 1.91 21.35
C GLY A 491 -17.57 1.00 21.29
N VAL A 492 -17.38 -0.30 21.10
CA VAL A 492 -18.48 -1.28 21.14
C VAL A 492 -19.13 -1.35 22.53
N LEU A 493 -18.34 -1.35 23.59
CA LEU A 493 -18.83 -1.43 24.97
C LEU A 493 -19.57 -0.14 25.36
N GLN A 494 -19.05 1.04 25.01
CA GLN A 494 -19.74 2.32 25.21
C GLN A 494 -21.09 2.35 24.50
N ALA A 495 -21.19 1.80 23.28
CA ALA A 495 -22.47 1.66 22.58
C ALA A 495 -23.51 0.82 23.34
N HIS A 496 -23.13 -0.13 24.20
CA HIS A 496 -24.08 -0.85 25.08
C HIS A 496 -24.55 -0.01 26.27
N LEU A 497 -23.77 0.97 26.71
CA LEU A 497 -24.14 1.93 27.75
C LEU A 497 -25.08 3.01 27.19
N ASP A 498 -24.71 3.55 26.02
CA ASP A 498 -25.43 4.66 25.37
C ASP A 498 -26.73 4.17 24.72
N THR A 499 -26.71 2.99 24.07
CA THR A 499 -27.87 2.37 23.41
C THR A 499 -28.03 0.89 23.86
N PRO A 500 -28.61 0.63 25.05
CA PRO A 500 -28.83 -0.72 25.54
C PRO A 500 -29.83 -1.52 24.69
N ALA A 501 -29.50 -2.77 24.37
CA ALA A 501 -30.41 -3.73 23.74
C ALA A 501 -31.03 -4.67 24.79
N ALA A 502 -32.09 -5.40 24.43
CA ALA A 502 -32.72 -6.39 25.31
C ALA A 502 -31.81 -7.58 25.65
N ASP A 503 -30.74 -7.79 24.89
CA ASP A 503 -29.69 -8.78 25.10
C ASP A 503 -28.29 -8.16 25.36
N SER A 504 -28.24 -6.87 25.75
CA SER A 504 -27.01 -6.29 26.33
C SER A 504 -26.56 -7.11 27.55
N PRO A 505 -25.23 -7.30 27.77
CA PRO A 505 -24.70 -7.80 29.03
C PRO A 505 -25.06 -6.91 30.22
N ASP A 506 -24.76 -7.37 31.44
CA ASP A 506 -25.02 -6.55 32.64
C ASP A 506 -24.17 -5.26 32.63
N HIS A 507 -24.72 -4.17 33.15
CA HIS A 507 -24.06 -2.87 33.17
C HIS A 507 -22.69 -2.93 33.86
N ALA A 508 -22.58 -3.63 35.00
CA ALA A 508 -21.31 -3.76 35.72
C ALA A 508 -20.30 -4.66 34.98
N GLU A 509 -20.76 -5.61 34.17
CA GLU A 509 -19.91 -6.43 33.30
C GLU A 509 -19.35 -5.60 32.14
N ILE A 510 -20.16 -4.70 31.56
CA ILE A 510 -19.73 -3.77 30.51
C ILE A 510 -18.72 -2.76 31.06
N GLU A 511 -18.95 -2.18 32.25
CA GLU A 511 -17.99 -1.29 32.92
C GLU A 511 -16.66 -1.99 33.21
N ASP A 512 -16.68 -3.22 33.72
CA ASP A 512 -15.49 -4.04 33.99
C ASP A 512 -14.72 -4.40 32.71
N LEU A 513 -15.42 -4.75 31.62
CA LEU A 513 -14.82 -4.96 30.30
C LEU A 513 -14.21 -3.67 29.73
N LEU A 514 -14.89 -2.53 29.85
CA LEU A 514 -14.41 -1.24 29.35
C LEU A 514 -13.14 -0.82 30.09
N ASN A 515 -13.12 -0.97 31.42
CA ASN A 515 -11.92 -0.75 32.24
C ASN A 515 -10.77 -1.70 31.84
N ARG A 516 -11.03 -2.98 31.52
CA ARG A 516 -10.00 -3.89 31.00
C ARG A 516 -9.40 -3.39 29.68
N TYR A 517 -10.22 -3.00 28.70
CA TYR A 517 -9.70 -2.52 27.42
C TYR A 517 -8.99 -1.16 27.54
N ALA A 518 -9.44 -0.25 28.40
CA ALA A 518 -8.72 0.99 28.69
C ALA A 518 -7.29 0.71 29.20
N ASN A 519 -7.13 -0.21 30.15
CA ASN A 519 -5.82 -0.65 30.63
C ASN A 519 -4.94 -1.24 29.52
N VAL A 520 -5.51 -2.00 28.57
CA VAL A 520 -4.76 -2.53 27.41
C VAL A 520 -4.34 -1.42 26.45
N ALA A 521 -5.19 -0.41 26.22
CA ALA A 521 -4.87 0.75 25.39
C ALA A 521 -3.71 1.56 26.01
N ASP A 522 -3.79 1.87 27.30
CA ASP A 522 -2.73 2.62 28.02
C ASP A 522 -1.40 1.86 28.03
N GLN A 523 -1.42 0.55 28.32
CA GLN A 523 -0.23 -0.29 28.27
C GLN A 523 0.37 -0.37 26.86
N SER A 524 -0.46 -0.42 25.82
CA SER A 524 0.00 -0.44 24.43
C SER A 524 0.57 0.91 23.99
N LEU A 525 0.00 2.03 24.45
CA LEU A 525 0.54 3.37 24.20
C LEU A 525 1.90 3.56 24.89
N ALA A 526 2.03 3.15 26.15
CA ALA A 526 3.30 3.17 26.89
C ALA A 526 4.37 2.28 26.23
N ALA A 527 4.03 1.02 25.91
CA ALA A 527 4.93 0.10 25.22
C ALA A 527 5.32 0.56 23.80
N THR A 528 4.49 1.40 23.15
CA THR A 528 4.87 2.07 21.89
C THR A 528 5.84 3.22 22.16
N ALA A 529 5.62 4.03 23.21
CA ALA A 529 6.49 5.16 23.55
C ALA A 529 7.91 4.75 24.00
N ASP A 530 8.02 3.61 24.69
CA ASP A 530 9.28 3.00 25.16
C ASP A 530 10.05 2.25 24.06
N ALA A 531 9.50 2.13 22.85
CA ALA A 531 10.16 1.41 21.76
C ALA A 531 11.47 2.09 21.33
N ALA A 532 12.49 1.28 21.00
CA ALA A 532 13.86 1.72 20.74
C ALA A 532 14.07 2.57 19.45
N ILE A 533 13.00 3.07 18.84
CA ILE A 533 13.00 3.81 17.56
C ILE A 533 13.90 5.04 17.61
N ARG A 534 13.75 5.91 18.63
CA ARG A 534 14.59 7.12 18.79
C ARG A 534 16.07 6.77 18.99
N ALA A 535 16.35 5.70 19.74
CA ALA A 535 17.72 5.23 19.96
C ALA A 535 18.37 4.70 18.66
N SER A 536 17.64 3.92 17.87
CA SER A 536 18.11 3.46 16.55
C SER A 536 18.26 4.62 15.56
N ALA A 537 17.35 5.59 15.56
CA ALA A 537 17.43 6.78 14.70
C ALA A 537 18.67 7.64 15.03
N GLY A 538 18.92 7.91 16.32
CA GLY A 538 20.11 8.65 16.77
C GLY A 538 21.41 7.98 16.32
N LYS A 539 21.55 6.67 16.56
CA LYS A 539 22.72 5.91 16.10
C LYS A 539 22.86 5.88 14.57
N LEU A 540 21.76 5.82 13.81
CA LEU A 540 21.81 5.88 12.35
C LEU A 540 22.34 7.22 11.86
N LEU A 541 22.03 8.32 12.57
CA LEU A 541 22.60 9.63 12.32
C LEU A 541 24.08 9.69 12.74
N ASP A 542 24.46 9.09 13.87
CA ASP A 542 25.88 8.96 14.27
C ASP A 542 26.70 8.15 13.26
N CYS A 543 26.14 7.09 12.68
CA CYS A 543 26.73 6.34 11.56
C CYS A 543 26.76 7.13 10.24
N ALA A 544 25.95 8.19 10.09
CA ALA A 544 25.83 8.97 8.86
C ALA A 544 26.73 10.21 8.81
N LEU A 545 27.34 10.59 9.94
CA LEU A 545 28.34 11.67 10.05
C LEU A 545 29.77 11.22 9.68
#